data_AF-A0A960YM32-F1
#
_entry.id   AF-A0A960YM32-F1
#
_cell.length_a   1.000
_cell.length_b   1.000
_cell.length_c   1.000
_cell.angle_alpha   90.00
_cell.angle_beta   90.00
_cell.angle_gamma   90.00
#
_symmetry.space_group_name_H-M   'P 1'
#
loop_
_entity.id
_entity.type
_entity.pdbx_description
1 polymer ?
#
loop_
_entity_poly.entity_id
_entity_poly.type
_entity_poly.pdbx_seq_one_letter_code
_entity_poly.pdbx_strand_id
1 'polypeptide(L)'
;MAGLTMSYSRFFKSPDWGELLGKDLDYLFFRGVTHGFLDAMRSYTDLQTEGLENVPRKGPVIVVPNHSGVLGWDAMILQNEILKKIKRMPRTMSHNYWHKDGFLKMASAKLAYIPQDFKVAIRTLRKKKLLILF
;
A
#
# COMPACT_ATOMS: atom_id res chain seq x y z
N MET A 1 17.26 -3.77 -37.20
CA MET A 1 17.04 -2.92 -36.02
C MET A 1 16.27 -3.73 -34.98
N ALA A 2 16.94 -4.23 -33.95
CA ALA A 2 16.34 -5.10 -32.94
C ALA A 2 15.71 -4.24 -31.84
N GLY A 3 14.39 -4.30 -31.70
CA GLY A 3 13.65 -3.63 -30.63
C GLY A 3 13.93 -4.30 -29.28
N LEU A 4 14.49 -3.55 -28.34
CA LEU A 4 14.65 -3.95 -26.95
C LEU A 4 13.29 -4.00 -26.26
N THR A 5 12.64 -5.17 -26.26
CA THR A 5 11.53 -5.44 -25.35
C THR A 5 12.09 -5.62 -23.93
N MET A 6 12.12 -4.55 -23.15
CA MET A 6 12.36 -4.64 -21.70
C MET A 6 11.24 -5.48 -21.07
N SER A 7 11.59 -6.71 -20.67
CA SER A 7 10.69 -7.57 -19.90
C SER A 7 10.52 -7.00 -18.49
N TYR A 8 9.32 -6.49 -18.20
CA TYR A 8 8.88 -5.97 -16.89
C TYR A 8 8.87 -7.04 -15.76
N SER A 9 9.30 -8.28 -16.05
CA SER A 9 9.39 -9.37 -15.07
C SER A 9 10.42 -9.12 -13.96
N ARG A 10 11.41 -8.23 -14.18
CA ARG A 10 12.43 -7.90 -13.18
C ARG A 10 11.95 -7.04 -12.02
N PHE A 11 10.82 -6.33 -12.15
CA PHE A 11 10.33 -5.44 -11.09
C PHE A 11 9.43 -6.12 -10.05
N PHE A 12 9.01 -7.35 -10.29
CA PHE A 12 8.02 -8.04 -9.45
C PHE A 12 8.42 -9.49 -9.14
N LYS A 13 9.70 -9.73 -8.82
CA LYS A 13 10.01 -10.90 -7.98
C LYS A 13 9.29 -10.69 -6.65
N SER A 14 8.55 -11.69 -6.19
CA SER A 14 8.18 -11.76 -4.77
C SER A 14 9.46 -11.59 -3.94
N PRO A 15 9.42 -10.87 -2.81
CA PRO A 15 10.61 -10.61 -2.02
C PRO A 15 11.41 -11.89 -1.83
N ASP A 16 12.71 -11.82 -2.08
CA ASP A 16 13.60 -12.92 -1.73
C ASP A 16 13.51 -13.09 -0.20
N TRP A 17 13.04 -14.25 0.24
CA TRP A 17 12.83 -14.53 1.67
C TRP A 17 14.16 -14.44 2.45
N GLY A 18 15.31 -14.61 1.78
CA GLY A 18 16.64 -14.40 2.37
C GLY A 18 17.03 -12.92 2.53
N GLU A 19 16.55 -12.02 1.67
CA GLU A 19 16.79 -10.57 1.81
C GLU A 19 15.90 -9.92 2.90
N LEU A 20 14.75 -10.53 3.21
CA LEU A 20 13.81 -10.00 4.21
C LEU A 20 14.35 -10.13 5.64
N LEU A 21 15.01 -11.25 5.96
CA LEU A 21 15.53 -11.54 7.29
C LEU A 21 16.61 -10.55 7.77
N GLY A 22 17.43 -10.00 6.86
CA GLY A 22 18.43 -8.98 7.19
C GLY A 22 17.90 -7.53 7.15
N LYS A 23 16.80 -7.30 6.42
CA LYS A 23 16.11 -5.99 6.27
C LYS A 23 14.89 -5.86 7.18
N ASP A 24 14.60 -6.88 7.99
CA ASP A 24 13.39 -6.96 8.80
C ASP A 24 13.40 -5.96 9.95
N LEU A 25 14.55 -5.64 10.55
CA LEU A 25 14.63 -4.63 11.63
C LEU A 25 14.30 -3.23 11.12
N ASP A 26 14.87 -2.79 10.00
CA ASP A 26 14.56 -1.50 9.40
C ASP A 26 13.11 -1.43 8.87
N TYR A 27 12.56 -2.58 8.45
CA TYR A 27 11.17 -2.69 8.06
C TYR A 27 10.23 -2.62 9.27
N LEU A 28 10.52 -3.37 10.32
CA LEU A 28 9.78 -3.37 11.60
C LEU A 28 9.84 -2.00 12.26
N PHE A 29 11.01 -1.37 12.28
CA PHE A 29 11.20 -0.01 12.79
C PHE A 29 10.41 1.01 11.98
N PHE A 30 10.57 1.03 10.64
CA PHE A 30 9.82 1.93 9.76
C PHE A 30 8.31 1.75 9.94
N ARG A 31 7.85 0.51 10.01
CA ARG A 31 6.43 0.17 10.23
C ARG A 31 5.97 0.62 11.62
N GLY A 32 6.76 0.37 12.66
CA GLY A 32 6.47 0.78 14.03
C GLY A 32 6.36 2.29 14.18
N VAL A 33 7.35 3.03 13.67
CA VAL A 33 7.36 4.51 13.66
C VAL A 33 6.17 5.04 12.87
N THR A 34 5.88 4.48 11.69
CA THR A 34 4.74 4.93 10.87
C THR A 34 3.41 4.71 11.59
N HIS A 35 3.18 3.53 12.19
CA HIS A 35 1.95 3.28 12.94
C HIS A 35 1.84 4.15 14.19
N GLY A 36 2.94 4.34 14.93
CA GLY A 36 2.97 5.23 16.09
C GLY A 36 2.62 6.67 15.72
N PHE A 37 3.19 7.18 14.62
CA PHE A 37 2.86 8.49 14.09
C PHE A 37 1.38 8.58 13.68
N LEU A 38 0.85 7.60 12.95
CA LEU A 38 -0.55 7.59 12.52
C LEU A 38 -1.52 7.50 13.70
N ASP A 39 -1.17 6.81 14.78
CA ASP A 39 -1.98 6.74 16.00
C ASP A 39 -1.93 8.04 16.80
N ALA A 40 -0.78 8.72 16.84
CA ALA A 40 -0.68 10.07 17.40
C ALA A 40 -1.54 11.05 16.60
N MET A 41 -1.46 11.01 15.26
CA MET A 41 -2.28 11.84 14.39
C MET A 41 -3.76 11.55 14.53
N ARG A 42 -4.16 10.26 14.61
CA ARG A 42 -5.54 9.85 14.87
C ARG A 42 -6.11 10.55 16.11
N SER A 43 -5.31 10.62 17.17
CA SER A 43 -5.69 11.22 18.45
C SER A 43 -5.71 12.75 18.35
N TYR A 44 -4.73 13.35 17.68
CA TYR A 44 -4.65 14.79 17.46
C TYR A 44 -5.82 15.34 16.63
N THR A 45 -6.27 14.59 15.62
CA THR A 45 -7.35 15.00 14.71
C THR A 45 -8.73 14.49 15.11
N ASP A 46 -8.86 13.79 16.24
CA ASP A 46 -10.08 13.10 16.68
C ASP A 46 -10.77 12.28 15.56
N LEU A 47 -9.99 11.42 14.89
CA LEU A 47 -10.49 10.66 13.74
C LEU A 47 -11.60 9.66 14.16
N GLN A 48 -12.77 9.85 13.57
CA GLN A 48 -13.91 8.93 13.65
C GLN A 48 -13.95 7.98 12.45
N THR A 49 -14.37 6.74 12.68
CA THR A 49 -14.56 5.74 11.61
C THR A 49 -15.88 5.01 11.79
N GLU A 50 -16.60 4.83 10.70
CA GLU A 50 -17.89 4.13 10.65
C GLU A 50 -17.90 3.16 9.47
N GLY A 51 -18.59 2.02 9.61
CA GLY A 51 -18.85 1.10 8.51
C GLY A 51 -17.65 0.28 8.03
N LEU A 52 -16.51 0.28 8.72
CA LEU A 52 -15.34 -0.52 8.33
C LEU A 52 -15.65 -2.03 8.37
N GLU A 53 -16.54 -2.47 9.26
CA GLU A 53 -17.06 -3.84 9.35
C GLU A 53 -17.72 -4.34 8.08
N ASN A 54 -18.18 -3.44 7.20
CA ASN A 54 -18.75 -3.79 5.89
C ASN A 54 -17.67 -4.21 4.88
N VAL A 55 -16.39 -3.92 5.15
CA VAL A 55 -15.29 -4.31 4.26
C VAL A 55 -15.09 -5.83 4.33
N PRO A 56 -15.22 -6.57 3.21
CA PRO A 56 -15.07 -8.01 3.24
C PRO A 56 -13.68 -8.45 3.73
N ARG A 57 -13.65 -9.38 4.69
CA ARG A 57 -12.40 -9.90 5.28
C ARG A 57 -11.61 -10.79 4.30
N LYS A 58 -12.26 -11.34 3.29
CA LYS A 58 -11.68 -12.26 2.29
C LYS A 58 -12.22 -11.92 0.89
N GLY A 59 -11.58 -12.47 -0.15
CA GLY A 59 -12.01 -12.28 -1.55
C GLY A 59 -11.55 -10.95 -2.16
N PRO A 60 -11.62 -10.78 -3.48
CA PRO A 60 -11.24 -9.52 -4.14
C PRO A 60 -12.12 -8.36 -3.66
N VAL A 61 -11.52 -7.22 -3.33
CA VAL A 61 -12.22 -6.01 -2.90
C VAL A 61 -11.56 -4.80 -3.52
N ILE A 62 -12.36 -3.86 -4.01
CA ILE A 62 -11.92 -2.51 -4.35
C ILE A 62 -12.59 -1.55 -3.37
N VAL A 63 -11.80 -0.76 -2.66
CA VAL A 63 -12.27 0.38 -1.88
C VAL A 63 -12.03 1.62 -2.73
N VAL A 64 -13.09 2.38 -3.01
CA VAL A 64 -13.05 3.57 -3.87
C VAL A 64 -13.40 4.80 -3.02
N PRO A 65 -12.42 5.36 -2.29
CA PRO A 65 -12.60 6.61 -1.57
C PRO A 65 -12.57 7.81 -2.52
N ASN A 66 -13.07 8.95 -2.05
CA ASN A 66 -12.74 10.24 -2.65
C ASN A 66 -11.27 10.59 -2.36
N HIS A 67 -10.61 11.32 -3.27
CA HIS A 67 -9.26 11.84 -3.04
C HIS A 67 -9.33 13.31 -2.60
N SER A 68 -9.18 13.56 -1.30
CA SER A 68 -9.24 14.91 -0.72
C SER A 68 -8.10 15.21 0.25
N GLY A 69 -7.19 14.26 0.46
CA GLY A 69 -6.03 14.42 1.34
C GLY A 69 -4.87 15.13 0.66
N VAL A 70 -4.15 15.94 1.44
CA VAL A 70 -2.87 16.51 1.00
C VAL A 70 -1.77 15.44 1.09
N LEU A 71 -0.92 15.35 0.07
CA LEU A 71 0.26 14.47 0.03
C LEU A 71 -0.02 12.97 0.32
N GLY A 72 -1.21 12.47 0.00
CA GLY A 72 -1.58 11.07 0.24
C GLY A 72 -1.91 10.74 1.70
N TRP A 73 -2.21 11.77 2.51
CA TRP A 73 -2.63 11.60 3.90
C TRP A 73 -3.86 10.71 4.04
N ASP A 74 -4.86 10.89 3.16
CA ASP A 74 -6.06 10.06 3.09
C ASP A 74 -5.73 8.58 2.86
N ALA A 75 -4.80 8.29 1.95
CA ALA A 75 -4.30 6.95 1.68
C ALA A 75 -3.63 6.32 2.91
N MET A 76 -2.83 7.08 3.66
CA MET A 76 -2.15 6.58 4.86
C MET A 76 -3.13 6.27 6.00
N ILE A 77 -4.06 7.19 6.31
CA ILE A 77 -5.08 6.97 7.35
C ILE A 77 -5.96 5.79 6.99
N LEU A 78 -6.55 5.78 5.80
CA LEU A 78 -7.50 4.75 5.39
C LEU A 78 -6.85 3.37 5.45
N GLN A 79 -5.60 3.27 5.00
CA GLN A 79 -4.86 2.03 5.07
C GLN A 79 -4.58 1.59 6.52
N ASN A 80 -4.22 2.50 7.41
CA ASN A 80 -4.00 2.20 8.83
C ASN A 80 -5.27 1.68 9.49
N GLU A 81 -6.41 2.33 9.26
CA GLU A 81 -7.69 1.94 9.87
C GLU A 81 -8.18 0.59 9.34
N ILE A 82 -8.07 0.33 8.03
CA ILE A 82 -8.38 -0.99 7.45
C ILE A 82 -7.46 -2.06 8.05
N LEU A 83 -6.16 -1.78 8.16
CA LEU A 83 -5.21 -2.76 8.72
C LEU A 83 -5.51 -3.03 10.21
N LYS A 84 -5.81 -2.00 11.00
CA LYS A 84 -6.07 -2.14 12.44
C LYS A 84 -7.38 -2.85 12.73
N LYS A 85 -8.48 -2.46 12.06
CA LYS A 85 -9.84 -2.96 12.33
C LYS A 85 -10.16 -4.26 11.59
N ILE A 86 -9.76 -4.37 10.32
CA ILE A 86 -10.10 -5.50 9.45
C ILE A 86 -8.99 -6.56 9.41
N LYS A 87 -7.79 -6.22 9.88
CA LYS A 87 -6.59 -7.09 9.86
C LYS A 87 -6.23 -7.54 8.45
N ARG A 88 -6.50 -6.68 7.46
CA ARG A 88 -6.25 -6.93 6.04
C ARG A 88 -5.31 -5.87 5.51
N MET A 89 -4.25 -6.28 4.82
CA MET A 89 -3.29 -5.34 4.22
C MET A 89 -3.82 -4.84 2.86
N PRO A 90 -4.12 -3.53 2.73
CA PRO A 90 -4.50 -2.93 1.45
C PRO A 90 -3.35 -2.95 0.44
N ARG A 91 -3.71 -2.78 -0.84
CA ARG A 91 -2.79 -2.41 -1.91
C ARG A 91 -3.29 -1.10 -2.48
N THR A 92 -2.60 -0.03 -2.16
CA THR A 92 -3.07 1.32 -2.50
C THR A 92 -2.47 1.75 -3.81
N MET A 93 -3.30 2.05 -4.80
CA MET A 93 -2.82 2.59 -6.06
C MET A 93 -2.36 4.02 -5.83
N SER A 94 -1.16 4.34 -6.31
CA SER A 94 -0.60 5.68 -6.22
C SER A 94 0.09 6.09 -7.51
N HIS A 95 0.21 7.41 -7.68
CA HIS A 95 0.86 7.98 -8.85
C HIS A 95 2.27 7.40 -9.06
N ASN A 96 2.66 7.17 -10.32
CA ASN A 96 3.95 6.55 -10.66
C ASN A 96 5.17 7.34 -10.14
N TYR A 97 4.98 8.63 -9.80
CA TYR A 97 5.97 9.46 -9.12
C TYR A 97 6.50 8.81 -7.82
N TRP A 98 5.64 8.18 -7.03
CA TRP A 98 5.99 7.51 -5.77
C TRP A 98 6.81 6.22 -5.98
N HIS A 99 7.00 5.80 -7.23
CA HIS A 99 7.64 4.54 -7.60
C HIS A 99 8.94 4.72 -8.38
N LYS A 100 9.43 5.96 -8.52
CA LYS A 100 10.62 6.30 -9.30
C LYS A 100 11.88 5.67 -8.69
N ASP A 101 12.53 6.34 -7.73
CA ASP A 101 13.80 5.90 -7.15
C ASP A 101 13.99 6.37 -5.70
N GLY A 102 15.03 5.85 -5.05
CA GLY A 102 15.46 6.26 -3.72
C GLY A 102 14.40 6.02 -2.63
N PHE A 103 14.27 7.01 -1.75
CA PHE A 103 13.40 6.93 -0.56
C PHE A 103 11.92 6.70 -0.92
N LEU A 104 11.39 7.37 -1.95
CA LEU A 104 9.97 7.28 -2.31
C LEU A 104 9.59 5.86 -2.74
N LYS A 105 10.44 5.23 -3.56
CA LYS A 105 10.26 3.85 -4.01
C LYS A 105 10.35 2.86 -2.86
N MET A 106 11.29 3.07 -1.94
CA MET A 106 11.40 2.26 -0.73
C MET A 106 10.14 2.40 0.14
N ALA A 107 9.71 3.63 0.41
CA ALA A 107 8.55 3.93 1.25
C ALA A 107 7.26 3.37 0.64
N SER A 108 7.03 3.56 -0.66
CA SER A 108 5.86 3.03 -1.36
C SER A 108 5.83 1.50 -1.31
N ALA A 109 6.97 0.83 -1.52
CA ALA A 109 7.06 -0.63 -1.40
C ALA A 109 6.77 -1.12 0.04
N LYS A 110 7.37 -0.49 1.06
CA LYS A 110 7.16 -0.85 2.47
C LYS A 110 5.71 -0.63 2.92
N LEU A 111 5.05 0.39 2.37
CA LEU A 111 3.64 0.70 2.63
C LEU A 111 2.67 -0.08 1.73
N ALA A 112 3.17 -0.99 0.87
CA ALA A 112 2.34 -1.75 -0.07
C ALA A 112 1.54 -0.88 -1.06
N TYR A 113 2.07 0.30 -1.39
CA TYR A 113 1.57 1.13 -2.48
C TYR A 113 2.03 0.52 -3.80
N ILE A 114 1.16 0.55 -4.79
CA ILE A 114 1.41 -0.04 -6.10
C ILE A 114 1.22 1.03 -7.19
N PRO A 115 1.94 0.93 -8.32
CA PRO A 115 1.78 1.89 -9.40
C PRO A 115 0.35 1.86 -9.94
N GLN A 116 -0.09 3.01 -10.43
CA GLN A 116 -1.37 3.21 -11.10
C GLN A 116 -1.40 2.55 -12.50
N ASP A 117 -1.35 1.22 -12.52
CA ASP A 117 -1.35 0.40 -13.74
C ASP A 117 -2.52 -0.61 -13.71
N PHE A 118 -3.26 -0.67 -14.81
CA PHE A 118 -4.44 -1.53 -14.94
C PHE A 118 -4.11 -3.02 -14.78
N LYS A 119 -3.00 -3.49 -15.37
CA LYS A 119 -2.61 -4.91 -15.28
C LYS A 119 -2.20 -5.26 -13.85
N VAL A 120 -1.57 -4.35 -13.13
CA VAL A 120 -1.24 -4.49 -11.70
C VAL A 120 -2.51 -4.56 -10.85
N ALA A 121 -3.50 -3.71 -11.12
CA ALA A 121 -4.80 -3.74 -10.44
C ALA A 121 -5.51 -5.10 -10.65
N ILE A 122 -5.65 -5.54 -11.90
CA ILE A 122 -6.27 -6.84 -12.23
C ILE A 122 -5.52 -8.00 -11.57
N ARG A 123 -4.19 -8.01 -11.61
CA ARG A 123 -3.38 -9.05 -10.95
C ARG A 123 -3.60 -9.07 -9.44
N THR A 124 -3.74 -7.91 -8.82
CA THR A 124 -3.98 -7.75 -7.38
C THR A 124 -5.33 -8.33 -6.99
N LEU A 125 -6.37 -8.00 -7.75
CA LEU A 125 -7.73 -8.51 -7.53
C LEU A 125 -7.83 -10.02 -7.79
N ARG A 126 -7.22 -10.54 -8.85
CA ARG A 126 -7.15 -12.00 -9.11
C ARG A 126 -6.50 -12.77 -7.97
N LYS A 127 -5.56 -12.15 -7.25
CA LYS A 127 -4.94 -12.70 -6.04
C LYS A 127 -5.81 -12.53 -4.77
N LYS A 128 -7.08 -12.17 -4.92
CA LYS A 128 -8.08 -11.96 -3.86
C LYS A 128 -7.63 -10.93 -2.82
N LYS A 129 -6.89 -9.90 -3.25
CA LYS A 129 -6.39 -8.83 -2.37
C LYS A 129 -7.38 -7.65 -2.33
N LEU A 130 -7.22 -6.79 -1.32
CA LEU A 130 -7.95 -5.54 -1.18
C LEU A 130 -7.14 -4.46 -1.88
N LEU A 131 -7.76 -3.79 -2.84
CA LEU A 131 -7.20 -2.68 -3.59
C LEU A 131 -7.85 -1.39 -3.10
N ILE A 132 -7.07 -0.32 -2.92
CA ILE A 132 -7.60 1.04 -2.75
C ILE A 132 -7.32 1.80 -4.04
N LEU A 133 -8.35 2.41 -4.60
CA LEU A 133 -8.29 3.21 -5.83
C LEU A 133 -8.94 4.56 -5.56
N PHE A 134 -8.11 5.60 -5.51
CA PHE A 134 -8.51 7.00 -5.39
C PHE A 134 -8.89 7.59 -6.75
#